data_AF-A0A5N9AUI7-F1
#
_entry.id   AF-A0A5N9AUI7-F1
#
_cell.length_a   1.000
_cell.length_b   1.000
_cell.length_c   1.000
_cell.angle_alpha   90.00
_cell.angle_beta   90.00
_cell.angle_gamma   90.00
#
_symmetry.space_group_name_H-M   'P 1'
#
loop_
_entity.id
_entity.type
_entity.pdbx_description
1 polymer ?
#
loop_
_entity_poly.entity_id
_entity_poly.type
_entity_poly.pdbx_seq_one_letter_code
_entity_poly.pdbx_strand_id
1 'polypeptide(L)'
;MAGIKSNDFSSPDGVMTFEKTEMKVANLGNVKVARVVIQPGWSWSSCIKPAAGTESCTNRHVGVVASGCMVATHDDGTEMKLCEGDAYVIEPGHDGWVEGDEAAILYEFNTEAIEHFAEYSE
;
A
#
# COMPACT_ATOMS: atom_id res chain seq x y z
N MET A 1 -12.07 3.82 27.32
CA MET A 1 -11.27 3.87 26.08
C MET A 1 -11.05 5.32 25.72
N ALA A 2 -9.87 5.67 25.17
CA ALA A 2 -9.65 7.03 24.66
C ALA A 2 -10.57 7.27 23.46
N GLY A 3 -11.24 8.42 23.40
CA GLY A 3 -12.14 8.79 22.29
C GLY A 3 -11.40 9.29 21.04
N ILE A 4 -10.10 9.53 21.16
CA ILE A 4 -9.22 9.97 20.07
C ILE A 4 -7.91 9.19 20.23
N LYS A 5 -7.39 8.66 19.12
CA LYS A 5 -6.09 7.99 19.06
C LYS A 5 -5.27 8.59 17.91
N SER A 6 -4.01 8.87 18.19
CA SER A 6 -3.00 9.26 17.20
C SER A 6 -1.81 8.33 17.29
N ASN A 7 -1.04 8.24 16.22
CA ASN A 7 0.23 7.53 16.14
C ASN A 7 1.10 8.23 15.08
N ASP A 8 2.39 7.93 15.03
CA ASP A 8 3.34 8.58 14.14
C ASP A 8 4.30 7.58 13.48
N PHE A 9 4.86 7.98 12.33
CA PHE A 9 5.82 7.16 11.58
C PHE A 9 7.28 7.41 12.01
N SER A 10 7.54 8.29 12.96
CA SER A 10 8.87 8.51 13.53
C SER A 10 9.26 7.42 14.53
N SER A 11 8.27 6.78 15.16
CA SER A 11 8.40 5.59 15.99
C SER A 11 7.41 4.50 15.52
N PRO A 12 7.62 3.90 14.34
CA PRO A 12 6.66 2.99 13.74
C PRO A 12 6.52 1.68 14.51
N ASP A 13 5.30 1.12 14.53
CA ASP A 13 5.01 -0.19 15.11
C ASP A 13 5.62 -1.35 14.32
N GLY A 14 5.90 -1.13 13.03
CA GLY A 14 6.50 -2.11 12.13
C GLY A 14 7.26 -1.44 11.00
N VAL A 15 8.39 -2.05 10.61
CA VAL A 15 9.19 -1.63 9.47
C VAL A 15 9.44 -2.85 8.59
N MET A 16 9.13 -2.73 7.29
CA MET A 16 9.45 -3.73 6.28
C MET A 16 10.26 -3.06 5.17
N THR A 17 11.35 -3.70 4.78
CA THR A 17 12.24 -3.21 3.73
C THR A 17 12.46 -4.29 2.69
N PHE A 18 12.21 -3.94 1.44
CA PHE A 18 12.57 -4.73 0.26
C PHE A 18 13.47 -3.90 -0.65
N GLU A 19 13.93 -4.48 -1.76
CA GLU A 19 14.67 -3.69 -2.74
C GLU A 19 13.83 -2.47 -3.16
N LYS A 20 14.43 -1.28 -3.11
CA LYS A 20 13.78 0.00 -3.48
C LYS A 20 12.46 0.30 -2.75
N THR A 21 12.20 -0.35 -1.61
CA THR A 21 10.94 -0.25 -0.87
C THR A 21 11.20 -0.05 0.62
N GLU A 22 10.62 0.98 1.21
CA GLU A 22 10.49 1.12 2.66
C GLU A 22 9.01 1.23 3.03
N MET A 23 8.55 0.39 3.94
CA MET A 23 7.21 0.47 4.52
C MET A 23 7.30 0.64 6.04
N LYS A 24 6.60 1.65 6.56
CA LYS A 24 6.45 1.90 8.00
C LYS A 24 4.98 1.80 8.38
N VAL A 25 4.66 1.11 9.45
CA VAL A 25 3.28 0.85 9.89
C VAL A 25 2.98 1.59 11.19
N ALA A 26 1.81 2.21 11.25
CA ALA A 26 1.24 2.82 12.45
C ALA A 26 -0.11 2.15 12.80
N ASN A 27 -0.23 1.64 14.03
CA ASN A 27 -1.43 0.96 14.52
C ASN A 27 -2.38 1.94 15.21
N LEU A 28 -3.57 2.12 14.66
CA LEU A 28 -4.62 3.01 15.20
C LEU A 28 -5.79 2.24 15.84
N GLY A 29 -5.58 0.97 16.18
CA GLY A 29 -6.61 0.10 16.75
C GLY A 29 -7.07 -0.93 15.72
N ASN A 30 -8.31 -0.81 15.26
CA ASN A 30 -8.87 -1.64 14.18
C ASN A 30 -8.43 -1.18 12.77
N VAL A 31 -7.67 -0.10 12.67
CA VAL A 31 -7.09 0.38 11.42
C VAL A 31 -5.58 0.38 11.54
N LYS A 32 -4.90 -0.09 10.50
CA LYS A 32 -3.46 0.10 10.31
C LYS A 32 -3.25 1.02 9.13
N VAL A 33 -2.31 1.96 9.28
CA VAL A 33 -1.88 2.82 8.19
C VAL A 33 -0.43 2.53 7.89
N ALA A 34 -0.11 2.26 6.64
CA ALA A 34 1.24 2.09 6.16
C ALA A 34 1.68 3.32 5.38
N ARG A 35 2.87 3.85 5.67
CA ARG A 35 3.58 4.78 4.80
C ARG A 35 4.56 3.97 3.97
N VAL A 36 4.36 3.96 2.66
CA VAL A 36 5.18 3.22 1.70
C VAL A 36 5.99 4.22 0.87
N VAL A 37 7.28 3.95 0.70
CA VAL A 37 8.16 4.69 -0.21
C VAL A 37 8.73 3.70 -1.21
N ILE A 38 8.46 3.94 -2.49
CA ILE A 38 8.98 3.16 -3.62
C ILE A 38 9.88 4.04 -4.48
N GLN A 39 11.11 3.59 -4.74
CA GLN A 39 12.15 4.37 -5.42
C GLN A 39 12.08 4.22 -6.94
N PRO A 40 12.72 5.12 -7.71
CA PRO A 40 12.87 4.96 -9.15
C PRO A 40 13.39 3.58 -9.56
N GLY A 41 12.78 3.02 -10.60
CA GLY A 41 13.06 1.67 -11.07
C GLY A 41 12.58 0.55 -10.13
N TRP A 42 11.70 0.86 -9.17
CA TRP A 42 10.93 -0.14 -8.43
C TRP A 42 9.83 -0.73 -9.32
N SER A 43 9.64 -2.03 -9.22
CA SER A 43 8.41 -2.71 -9.62
C SER A 43 8.08 -3.80 -8.62
N TRP A 44 6.80 -4.14 -8.45
CA TRP A 44 6.42 -5.25 -7.58
C TRP A 44 7.03 -6.56 -8.09
N SER A 45 7.02 -6.80 -9.40
CA SER A 45 7.62 -7.98 -10.02
C SER A 45 9.14 -8.11 -9.85
N SER A 46 9.90 -7.01 -9.81
CA SER A 46 11.34 -7.09 -9.55
C SER A 46 11.70 -7.12 -8.06
N CYS A 47 10.98 -6.35 -7.25
CA CYS A 47 11.41 -6.04 -5.88
C CYS A 47 10.68 -6.84 -4.80
N ILE A 48 9.44 -7.26 -5.06
CA ILE A 48 8.56 -7.91 -4.06
C ILE A 48 8.29 -9.36 -4.41
N LYS A 49 8.01 -9.67 -5.68
CA LYS A 49 7.75 -11.02 -6.18
C LYS A 49 8.75 -12.09 -5.71
N PRO A 50 10.08 -11.84 -5.66
CA PRO A 50 11.03 -12.84 -5.17
C PRO A 50 10.78 -13.28 -3.72
N ALA A 51 10.23 -12.38 -2.89
CA ALA A 51 9.86 -12.67 -1.51
C ALA A 51 8.42 -13.18 -1.38
N ALA A 52 7.49 -12.67 -2.20
CA ALA A 52 6.08 -13.05 -2.17
C ALA A 52 5.83 -14.46 -2.73
N GLY A 53 6.61 -14.89 -3.73
CA GLY A 53 6.47 -16.22 -4.33
C GLY A 53 5.21 -16.42 -5.16
N THR A 54 4.48 -15.34 -5.48
CA THR A 54 3.27 -15.33 -6.31
C THR A 54 3.55 -14.72 -7.69
N GLU A 55 2.66 -14.95 -8.66
CA GLU A 55 2.84 -14.36 -10.00
C GLU A 55 2.51 -12.86 -10.03
N SER A 56 1.49 -12.45 -9.28
CA SER A 56 1.02 -11.08 -9.07
C SER A 56 0.77 -10.80 -7.57
N CYS A 57 0.59 -9.53 -7.20
CA CYS A 57 0.29 -9.13 -5.84
C CYS A 57 -1.12 -9.62 -5.45
N THR A 58 -1.22 -10.36 -4.34
CA THR A 58 -2.50 -10.91 -3.86
C THR A 58 -3.16 -10.06 -2.78
N ASN A 59 -2.56 -8.92 -2.44
CA ASN A 59 -3.09 -8.03 -1.40
C ASN A 59 -4.04 -7.01 -2.02
N ARG A 60 -5.03 -6.60 -1.25
CA ARG A 60 -5.87 -5.45 -1.59
C ARG A 60 -5.24 -4.18 -1.06
N HIS A 61 -5.08 -3.17 -1.91
CA HIS A 61 -4.52 -1.88 -1.54
C HIS A 61 -5.58 -0.79 -1.60
N VAL A 62 -5.75 -0.05 -0.52
CA VAL A 62 -6.58 1.17 -0.48
C VAL A 62 -5.70 2.29 0.03
N GLY A 63 -5.57 3.37 -0.72
CA GLY A 63 -4.61 4.39 -0.35
C GLY A 63 -4.75 5.70 -1.07
N VAL A 64 -3.80 6.58 -0.78
CA VAL A 64 -3.61 7.87 -1.45
C VAL A 64 -2.14 8.04 -1.80
N VAL A 65 -1.87 8.61 -2.97
CA VAL A 65 -0.51 9.04 -3.35
C VAL A 65 -0.24 10.40 -2.72
N ALA A 66 0.78 10.46 -1.86
CA ALA A 66 1.18 11.67 -1.17
C ALA A 66 2.24 12.49 -1.94
N SER A 67 3.01 11.86 -2.83
CA SER A 67 4.04 12.51 -3.66
C SER A 67 4.46 11.56 -4.77
N GLY A 68 4.90 12.09 -5.91
CA GLY A 68 5.36 11.32 -7.07
C GLY A 68 4.22 10.61 -7.80
N CYS A 69 4.57 9.62 -8.62
CA CYS A 69 3.61 8.80 -9.36
C CYS A 69 4.06 7.33 -9.45
N MET A 70 3.09 6.44 -9.61
CA MET A 70 3.29 5.04 -9.97
C MET A 70 2.27 4.61 -11.02
N VAL A 71 2.49 3.47 -11.65
CA VAL A 71 1.50 2.79 -12.48
C VAL A 71 1.15 1.47 -11.81
N ALA A 72 -0.12 1.09 -11.89
CA ALA A 72 -0.61 -0.23 -11.53
C ALA A 72 -1.27 -0.87 -12.76
N THR A 73 -0.98 -2.14 -13.00
CA THR A 73 -1.67 -2.95 -14.01
C THR A 73 -2.26 -4.17 -13.34
N HIS A 74 -3.51 -4.47 -13.64
CA HIS A 74 -4.22 -5.63 -13.11
C HIS A 74 -4.28 -6.74 -14.18
N ASP A 75 -4.46 -7.98 -13.74
CA ASP A 75 -4.47 -9.18 -14.59
C ASP A 75 -5.66 -9.19 -15.59
N ASP A 76 -6.69 -8.37 -15.35
CA ASP A 76 -7.80 -8.13 -16.29
C ASP A 76 -7.47 -7.16 -17.43
N GLY A 77 -6.26 -6.60 -17.44
CA GLY A 77 -5.76 -5.66 -18.43
C GLY A 77 -6.07 -4.18 -18.13
N THR A 78 -6.69 -3.87 -16.98
CA THR A 78 -6.79 -2.47 -16.55
C THR A 78 -5.43 -1.93 -16.12
N GLU A 79 -5.11 -0.73 -16.58
CA GLU A 79 -3.87 -0.02 -16.23
C GLU A 79 -4.20 1.41 -15.84
N MET A 80 -3.58 1.90 -14.77
CA MET A 80 -3.78 3.26 -14.30
C MET A 80 -2.49 3.86 -13.76
N LYS A 81 -2.19 5.09 -14.20
CA LYS A 81 -1.19 5.94 -13.55
C LYS A 81 -1.83 6.68 -12.39
N LEU A 82 -1.24 6.54 -11.21
CA LEU A 82 -1.64 7.16 -9.96
C LEU A 82 -0.58 8.17 -9.56
N CYS A 83 -0.97 9.42 -9.36
CA CYS A 83 -0.09 10.54 -9.03
C CYS A 83 -0.55 11.26 -7.77
N GLU A 84 0.28 12.18 -7.26
CA GLU A 84 -0.01 12.97 -6.06
C GLU A 84 -1.46 13.49 -6.01
N GLY A 85 -2.15 13.18 -4.91
CA GLY A 85 -3.54 13.54 -4.66
C GLY A 85 -4.55 12.45 -5.06
N ASP A 86 -4.16 11.47 -5.87
CA ASP A 86 -5.05 10.39 -6.28
C ASP A 86 -5.31 9.43 -5.11
N ALA A 87 -6.59 9.15 -4.87
CA ALA A 87 -7.05 8.06 -4.02
C ALA A 87 -7.33 6.82 -4.89
N TYR A 88 -6.96 5.65 -4.41
CA TYR A 88 -7.01 4.43 -5.21
C TYR A 88 -7.49 3.21 -4.43
N VAL A 89 -8.00 2.26 -5.20
CA VAL A 89 -8.16 0.85 -4.82
C VAL A 89 -7.45 0.03 -5.88
N ILE A 90 -6.58 -0.88 -5.47
CA ILE A 90 -5.97 -1.88 -6.36
C ILE A 90 -6.33 -3.24 -5.78
N GLU A 91 -7.14 -3.98 -6.54
CA GLU A 91 -7.63 -5.30 -6.13
C GLU A 91 -6.55 -6.39 -6.35
N PRO A 92 -6.62 -7.53 -5.63
CA PRO A 92 -5.69 -8.64 -5.82
C PRO A 92 -5.59 -9.10 -7.27
N GLY A 93 -4.37 -9.36 -7.75
CA GLY A 93 -4.09 -9.71 -9.15
C GLY A 93 -3.47 -8.56 -9.94
N HIS A 94 -2.45 -7.89 -9.39
CA HIS A 94 -1.80 -6.76 -10.06
C HIS A 94 -0.28 -6.75 -9.92
N ASP A 95 0.37 -5.99 -10.81
CA ASP A 95 1.75 -5.51 -10.69
C ASP A 95 1.71 -3.98 -10.59
N GLY A 96 2.83 -3.37 -10.19
CA GLY A 96 2.96 -1.93 -10.17
C GLY A 96 4.41 -1.50 -10.25
N TRP A 97 4.66 -0.28 -10.73
CA TRP A 97 6.01 0.27 -10.88
C TRP A 97 6.04 1.78 -10.77
N VAL A 98 7.22 2.31 -10.40
CA VAL A 98 7.48 3.75 -10.45
C VAL A 98 7.93 4.12 -11.86
N GLU A 99 7.22 5.04 -12.50
CA GLU A 99 7.66 5.65 -13.74
C GLU A 99 8.44 6.94 -13.48
N GLY A 100 9.62 7.06 -14.08
CA GLY A 100 10.45 8.26 -13.99
C GLY A 100 11.56 8.14 -12.94
N ASP A 101 12.03 9.29 -12.48
CA ASP A 101 13.19 9.48 -11.62
C ASP A 101 12.84 10.04 -10.22
N GLU A 102 11.55 10.15 -9.91
CA GLU A 102 11.04 10.56 -8.60
C GLU A 102 10.49 9.36 -7.83
N ALA A 103 10.75 9.31 -6.52
CA ALA A 103 10.16 8.31 -5.65
C ALA A 103 8.66 8.60 -5.41
N ALA A 104 7.83 7.56 -5.36
CA ALA A 104 6.44 7.70 -4.95
C ALA A 104 6.29 7.41 -3.45
N ILE A 105 5.49 8.24 -2.77
CA ILE A 105 5.14 8.08 -1.36
C ILE A 105 3.65 7.80 -1.28
N LEU A 106 3.27 6.69 -0.67
CA LEU A 106 1.89 6.23 -0.56
C LEU A 106 1.50 6.10 0.91
N TYR A 107 0.24 6.40 1.21
CA TYR A 107 -0.39 5.99 2.47
C TYR A 107 -1.47 4.97 2.19
N GLU A 108 -1.31 3.78 2.74
CA GLU A 108 -2.25 2.68 2.58
C GLU A 108 -2.95 2.33 3.88
N PHE A 109 -4.23 1.98 3.76
CA PHE A 109 -5.11 1.68 4.88
C PHE A 109 -5.52 0.22 4.78
N ASN A 110 -5.17 -0.54 5.81
CA ASN A 110 -5.70 -1.89 6.00
C ASN A 110 -6.83 -1.81 7.04
N THR A 111 -8.01 -2.26 6.63
CA THR A 111 -9.22 -2.35 7.46
C THR A 111 -9.69 -3.79 7.65
N GLU A 112 -8.83 -4.81 7.50
CA GLU A 112 -9.21 -6.23 7.64
C GLU A 112 -9.86 -6.55 9.01
N ALA A 113 -9.74 -5.68 10.02
CA ALA A 113 -10.49 -5.83 11.27
C ALA A 113 -11.97 -5.40 11.20
N ILE A 114 -12.44 -4.73 10.13
CA ILE A 114 -13.85 -4.32 9.96
C ILE A 114 -14.64 -5.35 9.15
N GLU A 115 -14.00 -6.11 8.26
CA GLU A 115 -14.69 -7.16 7.48
C GLU A 115 -15.23 -8.30 8.36
N HIS A 116 -14.71 -8.49 9.57
CA HIS A 116 -15.24 -9.45 10.54
C HIS A 116 -16.42 -8.97 11.40
N PHE A 117 -16.84 -7.70 11.32
CA PHE A 117 -17.99 -7.19 12.08
C PHE A 117 -19.24 -6.92 11.23
N ALA A 118 -19.12 -6.91 9.90
CA ALA A 118 -20.26 -6.76 9.00
C ALA A 118 -21.14 -8.03 8.93
N GLU A 119 -20.67 -9.18 9.43
CA GLU A 119 -21.43 -10.44 9.47
C GLU A 119 -22.32 -10.59 10.73
N TYR A 120 -22.37 -9.60 11.63
CA TYR A 120 -23.20 -9.66 12.85
C TYR A 120 -24.23 -8.53 12.98
N SER A 121 -24.52 -7.81 11.88
CA SER A 121 -25.64 -6.87 11.84
C SER A 121 -26.75 -7.37 10.92
N GLU A 122 -27.42 -8.43 11.35
CA GLU A 122 -28.85 -8.65 11.11
C GLU A 122 -29.59 -8.67 12.46
#